data_AF-A0A8C8W162-F1
#
_entry.id   AF-A0A8C8W162-F1
#
_cell.length_a   1.000
_cell.length_b   1.000
_cell.length_c   1.000
_cell.angle_alpha   90.00
_cell.angle_beta   90.00
_cell.angle_gamma   90.00
#
_symmetry.space_group_name_H-M   'P 1'
#
loop_
_entity.id
_entity.type
_entity.pdbx_description
1 polymer ?
#
loop_
_entity_poly.entity_id
_entity_poly.type
_entity_poly.pdbx_seq_one_letter_code
_entity_poly.pdbx_strand_id
1 'polypeptide(L)'
;MANQAAADARGRAGHQSAAASSLSGLSLQEAQQILNISKLNPEQVQKNYEHLFKVNDKSVGGSFYLQSKVVRAKERLDEELRIQAQEEREKGQMPKT
;
A
#
# COMPACT_ATOMS: atom_id res chain seq x y z
N MET A 1 -5.32 24.87 17.86
CA MET A 1 -5.34 23.43 18.22
C MET A 1 -5.65 22.52 17.02
N ALA A 2 -6.60 22.84 16.14
CA ALA A 2 -6.92 22.02 14.95
C ALA A 2 -5.74 21.75 13.98
N ASN A 3 -4.83 22.72 13.78
CA ASN A 3 -3.68 22.55 12.88
C ASN A 3 -2.59 21.61 13.44
N GLN A 4 -2.52 21.46 14.77
CA GLN A 4 -1.48 20.66 15.44
C GLN A 4 -1.83 19.17 15.38
N ALA A 5 -3.08 18.82 15.75
CA ALA A 5 -3.56 17.43 15.66
C ALA A 5 -3.51 16.85 14.23
N ALA A 6 -3.79 17.67 13.21
CA ALA A 6 -3.68 17.24 11.82
C ALA A 6 -2.22 17.02 11.37
N ALA A 7 -1.27 17.79 11.91
CA ALA A 7 0.16 17.61 11.66
C ALA A 7 0.70 16.36 12.37
N ASP A 8 0.28 16.12 13.61
CA ASP A 8 0.66 14.93 14.39
C ASP A 8 0.15 13.62 13.75
N ALA A 9 -1.09 13.61 13.27
CA ALA A 9 -1.67 12.46 12.56
C ALA A 9 -0.90 12.13 11.27
N ARG A 10 -0.59 13.15 10.46
CA ARG A 10 0.25 12.98 9.25
C ARG A 10 1.66 12.49 9.59
N GLY A 11 2.23 12.98 10.69
CA GLY A 11 3.54 12.53 11.19
C GLY A 11 3.54 11.04 11.55
N ARG A 12 2.49 10.55 12.23
CA ARG A 12 2.33 9.13 12.56
C ARG A 12 2.16 8.26 11.32
N ALA A 13 1.29 8.64 10.39
CA ALA A 13 1.07 7.89 9.15
C ALA A 13 2.39 7.74 8.36
N GLY A 14 3.15 8.82 8.22
CA GLY A 14 4.46 8.77 7.56
C GLY A 14 5.46 7.81 8.22
N HIS A 15 5.50 7.77 9.57
CA HIS A 15 6.34 6.81 10.29
C HIS A 15 5.87 5.36 10.10
N GLN A 16 4.56 5.11 10.10
CA GLN A 16 4.00 3.77 9.86
C GLN A 16 4.29 3.28 8.44
N SER A 17 4.11 4.14 7.43
CA SER A 17 4.42 3.81 6.03
C SER A 17 5.93 3.54 5.83
N ALA A 18 6.80 4.28 6.52
CA ALA A 18 8.24 4.03 6.50
C ALA A 18 8.59 2.68 7.15
N ALA A 19 8.05 2.41 8.35
CA ALA A 19 8.25 1.14 9.05
C ALA A 19 7.74 -0.06 8.25
N ALA A 20 6.58 0.06 7.61
CA ALA A 20 6.02 -0.97 6.74
C ALA A 20 6.95 -1.28 5.57
N SER A 21 7.57 -0.26 4.98
CA SER A 21 8.54 -0.42 3.87
C SER A 21 9.82 -1.12 4.33
N SER A 22 10.30 -0.83 5.54
CA SER A 22 11.44 -1.54 6.14
C SER A 22 11.13 -3.01 6.44
N LEU A 23 9.90 -3.32 6.87
CA LEU A 23 9.47 -4.68 7.17
C LEU A 23 9.27 -5.54 5.91
N SER A 24 8.68 -4.97 4.87
CA SER A 24 8.49 -5.67 3.58
C SER A 24 9.77 -5.75 2.75
N GLY A 25 10.80 -4.97 3.10
CA GLY A 25 12.01 -4.81 2.28
C GLY A 25 11.72 -4.22 0.90
N LEU A 26 10.61 -3.46 0.79
CA LEU A 26 10.06 -2.99 -0.48
C LEU A 26 9.34 -1.67 -0.24
N SER A 27 9.77 -0.62 -0.94
CA SER A 27 9.18 0.71 -0.81
C SER A 27 7.78 0.77 -1.44
N LEU A 28 6.99 1.76 -1.01
CA LEU A 28 5.68 2.02 -1.62
C LEU A 28 5.79 2.30 -3.13
N GLN A 29 6.83 3.04 -3.54
CA GLN A 29 7.07 3.38 -4.94
C GLN A 29 7.41 2.13 -5.77
N GLU A 30 8.26 1.24 -5.26
CA GLU A 30 8.55 -0.02 -5.95
C GLU A 30 7.31 -0.90 -6.07
N ALA A 31 6.48 -0.96 -5.02
CA ALA A 31 5.22 -1.70 -5.05
C ALA A 31 4.28 -1.17 -6.15
N GLN A 32 4.17 0.16 -6.24
CA GLN A 32 3.40 0.84 -7.28
C GLN A 32 3.91 0.52 -8.68
N GLN A 33 5.22 0.51 -8.88
CA GLN A 33 5.84 0.17 -10.16
C GLN A 33 5.61 -1.29 -10.54
N ILE A 34 5.77 -2.22 -9.59
CA ILE A 34 5.57 -3.66 -9.82
C ILE A 34 4.13 -3.95 -10.24
N LEU A 35 3.14 -3.33 -9.58
CA LEU A 35 1.73 -3.51 -9.92
C LEU A 35 1.22 -2.50 -10.98
N ASN A 36 2.09 -1.68 -11.55
CA ASN A 36 1.76 -0.66 -12.55
C ASN A 36 0.57 0.23 -12.14
N ILE A 37 0.69 0.90 -10.99
CA ILE A 37 -0.35 1.76 -10.42
C ILE A 37 0.23 3.11 -10.05
N SER A 38 -0.37 4.19 -10.58
CA SER A 38 0.05 5.56 -10.29
C SER A 38 -0.75 6.20 -9.15
N LYS A 39 -1.96 5.70 -8.89
CA LYS A 39 -2.82 6.16 -7.78
C LYS A 39 -3.22 4.94 -6.97
N LEU A 40 -3.18 5.08 -5.65
CA LEU A 40 -3.52 4.01 -4.73
C LEU A 40 -5.05 3.84 -4.71
N ASN A 41 -5.55 2.88 -5.51
CA ASN A 41 -6.96 2.53 -5.61
C ASN A 41 -7.11 1.02 -5.36
N PRO A 42 -7.93 0.58 -4.37
CA PRO A 42 -8.11 -0.84 -4.05
C PRO A 42 -8.52 -1.70 -5.26
N GLU A 43 -9.41 -1.20 -6.12
CA GLU A 43 -9.89 -1.94 -7.28
C GLU A 43 -8.78 -2.14 -8.32
N GLN A 44 -7.97 -1.10 -8.55
CA GLN A 44 -6.84 -1.17 -9.49
C GLN A 44 -5.73 -2.07 -8.96
N VAL A 45 -5.44 -2.00 -7.65
CA VAL A 45 -4.48 -2.90 -6.99
C VAL A 45 -4.89 -4.35 -7.21
N GLN A 46 -6.15 -4.69 -6.91
CA GLN A 46 -6.64 -6.06 -7.04
C GLN A 46 -6.63 -6.54 -8.49
N LYS A 47 -7.13 -5.73 -9.43
CA LYS A 47 -7.18 -6.08 -10.86
C LYS A 47 -5.79 -6.33 -11.44
N ASN A 48 -4.83 -5.45 -11.17
CA ASN A 48 -3.48 -5.58 -11.69
C ASN A 48 -2.73 -6.73 -11.02
N TYR A 49 -2.94 -6.94 -9.72
CA TYR A 49 -2.42 -8.11 -9.01
C TYR A 49 -2.91 -9.41 -9.65
N GLU A 50 -4.21 -9.60 -9.86
CA GLU A 50 -4.75 -10.83 -10.46
C GLU A 50 -4.17 -11.10 -11.85
N HIS A 51 -4.08 -10.06 -12.68
CA HIS A 51 -3.48 -10.16 -14.00
C HIS A 51 -2.01 -10.58 -13.92
N LEU A 52 -1.19 -9.83 -13.17
CA LEU A 52 0.25 -10.07 -13.06
C LEU A 52 0.56 -11.39 -12.36
N PHE A 53 -0.24 -11.79 -11.37
CA PHE A 53 -0.08 -13.07 -10.69
C PHE A 53 -0.35 -14.24 -11.62
N LYS A 54 -1.42 -14.16 -12.43
CA LYS A 54 -1.81 -15.21 -13.38
C LYS A 54 -0.79 -15.38 -14.50
N VAL A 55 -0.30 -14.29 -15.08
CA VAL A 55 0.67 -14.36 -16.19
C VAL A 55 2.08 -14.78 -15.74
N ASN A 56 2.38 -14.69 -14.43
CA ASN A 56 3.64 -15.16 -13.85
C ASN A 56 3.52 -16.53 -13.19
N ASP A 57 2.40 -17.23 -13.35
CA ASP A 57 2.25 -18.57 -12.80
C ASP A 57 3.24 -19.56 -13.43
N LYS A 58 3.83 -20.43 -12.60
CA LYS A 58 4.81 -21.43 -13.09
C LYS A 58 4.24 -22.36 -14.15
N SER A 59 2.95 -22.68 -14.07
CA SER A 59 2.28 -23.59 -15.02
C SER A 59 2.22 -23.03 -16.44
N VAL A 60 2.31 -21.72 -16.61
CA VAL A 60 2.32 -21.04 -17.92
C VAL A 60 3.71 -20.54 -18.33
N GLY A 61 4.77 -21.04 -17.68
CA GLY A 61 6.16 -20.64 -17.95
C GLY A 61 6.62 -19.38 -17.20
N GLY A 62 5.87 -18.94 -16.20
CA GLY A 62 6.24 -17.83 -15.33
C GLY A 62 7.31 -18.17 -14.29
N SER A 63 7.81 -17.15 -13.58
CA SER A 63 8.84 -17.29 -12.56
C SER A 63 8.29 -17.14 -11.16
N PHE A 64 8.66 -18.06 -10.27
CA PHE A 64 8.34 -17.96 -8.83
C PHE A 64 8.80 -16.64 -8.23
N TYR A 65 9.97 -16.17 -8.66
CA TYR A 65 10.56 -14.96 -8.13
C TYR A 65 9.72 -13.74 -8.51
N LEU A 66 9.28 -13.66 -9.77
CA LEU A 66 8.42 -12.58 -10.24
C LEU A 66 7.03 -12.64 -9.59
N GLN A 67 6.44 -13.82 -9.51
CA GLN A 67 5.17 -14.03 -8.81
C GLN A 67 5.27 -13.62 -7.33
N SER A 68 6.37 -13.97 -6.65
CA SER A 68 6.62 -13.56 -5.26
C SER A 68 6.77 -12.05 -5.13
N LYS A 69 7.41 -11.37 -6.09
CA LYS A 69 7.50 -9.89 -6.10
C LYS A 69 6.13 -9.24 -6.28
N VAL A 70 5.26 -9.79 -7.14
CA VAL A 70 3.88 -9.33 -7.33
C VAL A 70 3.07 -9.46 -6.04
N VAL A 71 3.21 -10.58 -5.32
CA VAL A 71 2.55 -10.77 -4.01
C VAL A 71 3.05 -9.75 -2.99
N ARG A 72 4.37 -9.56 -2.86
CA ARG A 72 4.96 -8.60 -1.91
C ARG A 72 4.56 -7.16 -2.20
N ALA A 73 4.48 -6.78 -3.48
CA ALA A 73 3.98 -5.48 -3.88
C ALA A 73 2.53 -5.27 -3.45
N LYS A 74 1.66 -6.28 -3.66
CA LYS A 74 0.26 -6.23 -3.25
C LYS A 74 0.10 -6.09 -1.73
N GLU A 75 0.84 -6.88 -0.96
CA GLU A 75 0.85 -6.77 0.52
C GLU A 75 1.24 -5.36 0.98
N ARG A 76 2.28 -4.76 0.38
CA ARG A 76 2.73 -3.42 0.76
C ARG A 76 1.68 -2.34 0.46
N LEU A 77 0.97 -2.45 -0.66
CA LEU A 77 -0.05 -1.49 -1.07
C LEU A 77 -1.35 -1.64 -0.26
N ASP A 78 -1.73 -2.88 0.07
CA ASP A 78 -2.84 -3.16 0.98
C ASP A 78 -2.58 -2.54 2.36
N GLU A 79 -1.35 -2.63 2.86
CA GLU A 79 -0.96 -2.00 4.12
C GLU A 79 -1.03 -0.47 4.05
N GLU A 80 -0.59 0.14 2.93
CA GLU A 80 -0.72 1.58 2.75
C GLU A 80 -2.18 2.04 2.73
N LEU A 81 -3.06 1.28 2.06
CA LEU A 81 -4.50 1.55 2.05
C LEU A 81 -5.10 1.49 3.45
N ARG A 82 -4.63 0.57 4.31
CA ARG A 82 -5.07 0.49 5.71
C ARG A 82 -4.60 1.69 6.52
N ILE A 83 -3.34 2.10 6.37
CA ILE A 83 -2.78 3.28 7.06
C ILE A 83 -3.57 4.53 6.67
N GLN A 84 -3.86 4.72 5.37
CA GLN A 84 -4.67 5.85 4.90
C GLN A 84 -6.10 5.82 5.44
N ALA A 85 -6.75 4.65 5.43
CA ALA A 85 -8.11 4.49 5.95
C ALA A 85 -8.19 4.73 7.47
N GLN A 86 -7.16 4.35 8.24
CA GLN A 86 -7.06 4.66 9.67
C GLN A 86 -6.91 6.17 9.89
N GLU A 87 -6.05 6.84 9.12
CA GLU A 87 -5.85 8.29 9.22
C GLU A 87 -7.15 9.06 8.90
N GLU A 88 -7.91 8.64 7.88
CA GLU A 88 -9.21 9.25 7.55
C GLU A 88 -10.24 9.08 8.67
N ARG A 89 -10.30 7.90 9.31
CA ARG A 89 -11.19 7.65 10.45
C ARG A 89 -10.83 8.51 11.65
N GLU A 90 -9.54 8.62 11.97
CA GLU A 90 -9.06 9.46 13.07
C GLU A 90 -9.38 10.95 12.84
N LYS A 91 -9.28 11.43 11.60
CA LYS A 91 -9.69 12.80 11.23
C LYS A 91 -11.20 13.02 11.31
N GLY A 92 -12.01 12.02 10.94
CA GLY A 92 -13.46 12.09 10.98
C GLY A 92 -14.06 12.04 12.40
N GLN A 93 -13.32 11.49 13.36
CA GLN A 93 -13.76 11.35 14.76
C GLN A 93 -13.39 12.55 15.66
N MET A 94 -12.63 13.55 15.18
CA MET A 94 -12.40 14.76 15.96
C MET A 94 -13.72 15.55 16.09
N PRO A 95 -14.25 15.76 17.30
CA PRO A 95 -15.41 16.63 17.48
C PRO A 95 -15.02 18.03 17.04
N LYS A 96 -15.84 18.64 16.17
CA LYS A 96 -15.78 20.07 15.89
C LYS A 96 -16.19 20.81 17.16
N THR A 97 -15.22 21.15 18.00
CA THR A 97 -15.35 22.14 19.07
C THR A 97 -14.95 23.50 18.55
#